data_AF-A0A6C0EA77-F1
#
_entry.id   AF-A0A6C0EA77-F1
#
_cell.length_a   1.000
_cell.length_b   1.000
_cell.length_c   1.000
_cell.angle_alpha   90.00
_cell.angle_beta   90.00
_cell.angle_gamma   90.00
#
_symmetry.space_group_name_H-M   'P 1'
#
loop_
_entity.id
_entity.type
_entity.pdbx_description
1 polymer ?
#
loop_
_entity_poly.entity_id
_entity_poly.type
_entity_poly.pdbx_seq_one_letter_code
_entity_poly.pdbx_strand_id
1 'polypeptide(L)'
;MALSKLVMPFKRLVYREDIYADIIKKHPLAIKQVPYWCQTEQLTKIAFENGCLIDYVDSYYRNYPVRTYYDLYKTLALEGLQKRKNIKPYTRHEEINLTYPNDSEIVRNVGDYQDNIYHAMIEYNCKNYAYIYEKHRDLGEKRLNELIQKCPEMFKHVPKNSQTQELCNKAVKLHGDNIKYVLPKYVTYDMCRDLLMTERKYIDYVPHEYIDTMLEIYVLQSNGSFNLDMLDNKKCLEIALTNTDNIGSLQFLSQLACWRPDKDHMTDDMWLKLFENEPETISNKNFPEKYKTRENYCDALNRGVRLYQIPRIKDLNKFAVTVNGKNISDVKKDDLTNELIEIAKKNLSNYEFISRMTRLGLYDYITDEMYEEYVKNNDDVLWSIPEERITKKIIDFALDKDQAQIRYVRNPTEEMLVNLISKNPRAFCEIDHKHVTYNVALEAFKRDKVTLLYMPPKYKRFFTLFYDFY
;
A
#
# COMPACT_ATOMS: atom_id res chain seq x y z
N MET A 1 -9.61 46.96 6.27
CA MET A 1 -10.31 47.45 7.48
C MET A 1 -11.69 48.11 7.18
N ALA A 2 -12.39 47.73 6.09
CA ALA A 2 -13.72 48.29 5.75
C ALA A 2 -14.83 47.24 5.48
N LEU A 3 -14.56 45.94 5.68
CA LEU A 3 -15.54 44.85 5.51
C LEU A 3 -16.11 44.33 6.85
N SER A 4 -15.64 44.83 7.99
CA SER A 4 -16.07 44.40 9.33
C SER A 4 -17.18 45.24 9.95
N LYS A 5 -17.83 46.13 9.17
CA LYS A 5 -18.89 47.05 9.67
C LYS A 5 -20.30 46.80 9.10
N LEU A 6 -20.54 45.68 8.42
CA LEU A 6 -21.86 45.30 7.90
C LEU A 6 -22.56 44.19 8.72
N VAL A 7 -22.15 43.98 9.97
CA VAL A 7 -22.95 43.20 10.92
C VAL A 7 -23.96 44.14 11.57
N MET A 8 -25.16 44.24 11.00
CA MET A 8 -26.34 44.76 11.70
C MET A 8 -27.24 43.61 12.19
N PRO A 9 -27.97 43.79 13.30
CA PRO A 9 -28.65 42.71 14.00
C PRO A 9 -29.91 42.25 13.26
N PHE A 10 -30.08 40.93 13.21
CA PHE A 10 -31.28 40.22 12.78
C PHE A 10 -32.53 40.73 13.51
N LYS A 11 -33.31 41.62 12.89
CA LYS A 11 -34.77 41.76 13.02
C LYS A 11 -35.25 42.91 12.12
N ARG A 12 -36.05 42.56 11.10
CA ARG A 12 -36.69 43.43 10.08
C ARG A 12 -35.79 43.86 8.91
N LEU A 13 -35.49 42.91 8.02
CA LEU A 13 -35.38 43.22 6.59
C LEU A 13 -36.66 42.71 5.92
N VAL A 14 -37.37 43.64 5.32
CA VAL A 14 -38.59 43.44 4.54
C VAL A 14 -38.25 42.62 3.29
N TYR A 15 -39.08 41.61 3.04
CA TYR A 15 -39.18 40.77 1.86
C TYR A 15 -38.85 41.49 0.54
N ARG A 16 -37.74 41.11 -0.10
CA ARG A 16 -37.39 41.54 -1.46
C ARG A 16 -36.88 40.35 -2.27
N GLU A 17 -37.83 39.50 -2.62
CA GLU A 17 -37.66 38.30 -3.46
C GLU A 17 -37.10 38.65 -4.87
N ASP A 18 -37.41 39.85 -5.35
CA ASP A 18 -36.90 40.46 -6.58
C ASP A 18 -35.37 40.55 -6.61
N ILE A 19 -34.73 40.83 -5.48
CA ILE A 19 -33.28 40.99 -5.40
C ILE A 19 -32.58 39.62 -5.53
N TYR A 20 -33.12 38.59 -4.88
CA TYR A 20 -32.57 37.24 -4.97
C TYR A 20 -32.77 36.63 -6.36
N ALA A 21 -33.93 36.89 -6.97
CA ALA A 21 -34.22 36.48 -8.34
C ALA A 21 -33.20 37.04 -9.34
N ASP A 22 -32.84 38.32 -9.22
CA ASP A 22 -31.84 38.95 -10.08
C ASP A 22 -30.41 38.48 -9.82
N ILE A 23 -30.07 38.20 -8.56
CA ILE A 23 -28.76 37.62 -8.20
C ILE A 23 -28.61 36.21 -8.78
N ILE A 24 -29.63 35.36 -8.68
CA ILE A 24 -29.58 33.98 -9.19
C ILE A 24 -29.46 33.95 -10.71
N LYS A 25 -30.19 34.84 -11.41
CA LYS A 25 -30.08 34.97 -12.88
C LYS A 25 -28.67 35.36 -13.33
N LYS A 26 -27.95 36.17 -12.54
CA LYS A 26 -26.57 36.61 -12.85
C LYS A 26 -25.50 35.66 -12.33
N HIS A 27 -25.75 35.00 -11.21
CA HIS A 27 -24.81 34.14 -10.50
C HIS A 27 -25.54 32.91 -9.91
N PRO A 28 -25.75 31.84 -10.70
CA PRO A 28 -26.57 30.69 -10.28
C PRO A 28 -26.10 30.00 -9.00
N LEU A 29 -24.79 30.00 -8.71
CA LEU A 29 -24.20 29.40 -7.50
C LEU A 29 -24.42 30.23 -6.22
N ALA A 30 -24.81 31.50 -6.33
CA ALA A 30 -25.13 32.34 -5.18
C ALA A 30 -26.39 31.86 -4.44
N ILE A 31 -27.14 30.95 -5.05
CA ILE A 31 -28.35 30.34 -4.51
C ILE A 31 -28.12 29.62 -3.17
N LYS A 32 -26.90 29.13 -2.92
CA LYS A 32 -26.49 28.51 -1.65
C LYS A 32 -26.51 29.47 -0.46
N GLN A 33 -26.54 30.77 -0.72
CA GLN A 33 -26.56 31.82 0.30
C GLN A 33 -27.96 32.43 0.49
N VAL A 34 -28.96 31.96 -0.27
CA VAL A 34 -30.35 32.42 -0.13
C VAL A 34 -30.92 31.88 1.19
N PRO A 35 -31.37 32.74 2.12
CA PRO A 35 -31.94 32.28 3.37
C PRO A 35 -33.19 31.42 3.15
N TYR A 36 -33.35 30.34 3.92
CA TYR A 36 -34.42 29.36 3.74
C TYR A 36 -35.83 29.97 3.78
N TRP A 37 -36.05 31.04 4.54
CA TRP A 37 -37.34 31.74 4.65
C TRP A 37 -37.67 32.64 3.45
N CYS A 38 -36.74 32.82 2.50
CA CYS A 38 -36.98 33.52 1.25
C CYS A 38 -37.30 32.57 0.08
N GLN A 39 -37.48 31.27 0.34
CA GLN A 39 -37.63 30.27 -0.72
C GLN A 39 -39.11 30.12 -1.14
N THR A 40 -39.43 30.64 -2.32
CA THR A 40 -40.77 30.67 -2.91
C THR A 40 -40.85 29.79 -4.16
N GLU A 41 -42.06 29.50 -4.62
CA GLU A 41 -42.31 28.82 -5.90
C GLU A 41 -41.67 29.58 -7.08
N GLN A 42 -41.67 30.91 -7.04
CA GLN A 42 -41.12 31.75 -8.09
C GLN A 42 -39.58 31.69 -8.16
N LEU A 43 -38.89 31.69 -7.01
CA LEU A 43 -37.43 31.48 -6.98
C LEU A 43 -37.03 30.05 -7.34
N THR A 44 -37.87 29.07 -7.00
CA THR A 44 -37.68 27.65 -7.41
C THR A 44 -37.70 27.52 -8.93
N LYS A 45 -38.65 28.20 -9.58
CA LYS A 45 -38.76 28.23 -11.05
C LYS A 45 -37.55 28.90 -11.70
N ILE A 46 -37.06 30.00 -11.13
CA ILE A 46 -35.85 30.70 -11.61
C ILE A 46 -34.61 29.81 -11.45
N ALA A 47 -34.46 29.10 -10.32
CA ALA A 47 -33.36 28.17 -10.09
C ALA A 47 -33.36 27.01 -11.10
N PHE A 48 -34.54 26.48 -11.42
CA PHE A 48 -34.72 25.46 -12.45
C PHE A 48 -34.36 25.96 -13.85
N GLU A 49 -34.85 27.15 -14.23
CA GLU A 49 -34.56 27.75 -15.53
C GLU A 49 -33.05 27.99 -15.75
N ASN A 50 -32.32 28.29 -14.67
CA ASN A 50 -30.87 28.55 -14.66
C ASN A 50 -30.00 27.33 -14.31
N GLY A 51 -30.58 26.13 -14.18
CA GLY A 51 -29.83 24.87 -14.02
C GLY A 51 -29.19 24.65 -12.65
N CYS A 52 -29.61 25.38 -11.61
CA CYS A 52 -29.07 25.29 -10.24
C CYS A 52 -30.11 24.81 -9.22
N LEU A 53 -31.15 24.07 -9.67
CA LEU A 53 -32.22 23.58 -8.81
C LEU A 53 -31.71 22.63 -7.71
N ILE A 54 -30.75 21.77 -8.02
CA ILE A 54 -30.18 20.82 -7.05
C ILE A 54 -29.49 21.58 -5.91
N ASP A 55 -28.67 22.58 -6.23
CA ASP A 55 -27.98 23.40 -5.23
C ASP A 55 -28.96 24.23 -4.37
N TYR A 56 -30.08 24.66 -4.94
CA TYR A 56 -31.15 25.35 -4.21
C TYR A 56 -31.87 24.40 -3.24
N VAL A 57 -32.19 23.20 -3.69
CA VAL A 57 -32.87 22.17 -2.88
C VAL A 57 -31.95 21.60 -1.79
N ASP A 58 -30.65 21.48 -2.04
CA ASP A 58 -29.68 21.09 -1.02
C ASP A 58 -29.54 22.13 0.10
N SER A 59 -29.69 23.42 -0.23
CA SER A 59 -29.74 24.49 0.79
C SER A 59 -30.98 24.39 1.68
N TYR A 60 -32.08 23.85 1.15
CA TYR A 60 -33.37 23.66 1.84
C TYR A 60 -33.36 22.44 2.78
N TYR A 61 -32.66 21.37 2.40
CA TYR A 61 -32.65 20.08 3.09
C TYR A 61 -32.08 20.12 4.52
N ARG A 62 -31.33 21.16 4.88
CA ARG A 62 -30.78 21.26 6.24
C ARG A 62 -31.84 21.45 7.33
N ASN A 63 -33.12 21.73 7.02
CA ASN A 63 -34.07 22.18 8.05
C ASN A 63 -35.51 21.56 8.17
N TYR A 64 -36.16 20.82 7.24
CA TYR A 64 -37.52 20.20 7.46
C TYR A 64 -37.84 18.96 6.53
N PRO A 65 -38.90 18.12 6.78
CA PRO A 65 -39.05 16.74 6.28
C PRO A 65 -39.81 16.51 4.96
N VAL A 66 -39.61 15.29 4.45
CA VAL A 66 -39.61 14.75 3.07
C VAL A 66 -40.93 14.78 2.25
N ARG A 67 -42.10 15.06 2.82
CA ARG A 67 -43.38 14.77 2.13
C ARG A 67 -43.72 15.74 0.99
N THR A 68 -43.34 17.02 1.11
CA THR A 68 -43.60 18.07 0.11
C THR A 68 -42.69 17.95 -1.12
N TYR A 69 -41.59 17.20 -1.00
CA TYR A 69 -40.59 16.99 -2.05
C TYR A 69 -41.13 16.17 -3.22
N TYR A 70 -41.90 15.12 -2.93
CA TYR A 70 -42.36 14.18 -3.96
C TYR A 70 -43.38 14.81 -4.90
N ASP A 71 -44.28 15.66 -4.38
CA ASP A 71 -45.31 16.32 -5.17
C ASP A 71 -44.74 17.48 -6.02
N LEU A 72 -43.76 18.22 -5.49
CA LEU A 72 -43.08 19.30 -6.21
C LEU A 72 -42.18 18.75 -7.33
N TYR A 73 -41.44 17.67 -7.06
CA TYR A 73 -40.58 17.01 -8.06
C TYR A 73 -41.41 16.33 -9.14
N LYS A 74 -42.53 15.70 -8.79
CA LYS A 74 -43.49 15.11 -9.74
C LYS A 74 -44.10 16.17 -10.66
N THR A 75 -44.45 17.35 -10.13
CA THR A 75 -45.02 18.45 -10.92
C THR A 75 -43.98 19.09 -11.85
N LEU A 76 -42.77 19.37 -11.34
CA LEU A 76 -41.68 19.98 -12.13
C LEU A 76 -41.04 19.02 -13.15
N ALA A 77 -40.99 17.72 -12.86
CA ALA A 77 -40.52 16.70 -13.82
C ALA A 77 -41.53 16.53 -14.98
N LEU A 78 -42.84 16.57 -14.70
CA LEU A 78 -43.90 16.53 -15.71
C LEU A 78 -43.87 17.78 -16.61
N GLU A 79 -43.61 18.97 -16.06
CA GLU A 79 -43.48 20.22 -16.83
C GLU A 79 -42.15 20.33 -17.59
N GLY A 80 -41.05 19.83 -17.01
CA GLY A 80 -39.71 19.85 -17.60
C GLY A 80 -39.57 18.93 -18.82
N LEU A 81 -40.23 17.76 -18.80
CA LEU A 81 -40.25 16.79 -19.90
C LEU A 81 -41.04 17.29 -21.12
N GLN A 82 -41.97 18.24 -20.96
CA GLN A 82 -42.68 18.86 -22.08
C GLN A 82 -41.83 19.91 -22.82
N LYS A 83 -40.73 20.43 -22.24
CA LYS A 83 -40.06 21.64 -22.74
C LYS A 83 -38.59 21.55 -23.15
N ARG A 84 -37.84 20.44 -23.00
CA ARG A 84 -36.41 20.43 -23.40
C ARG A 84 -35.97 19.21 -24.20
N LYS A 85 -35.58 19.48 -25.45
CA LYS A 85 -34.94 18.56 -26.41
C LYS A 85 -33.41 18.52 -26.33
N ASN A 86 -32.71 19.38 -25.57
CA ASN A 86 -31.24 19.48 -25.68
C ASN A 86 -30.59 20.05 -24.41
N ILE A 87 -30.20 19.23 -23.42
CA ILE A 87 -29.06 19.49 -22.49
C ILE A 87 -28.49 18.12 -22.05
N LYS A 88 -27.15 17.97 -22.05
CA LYS A 88 -26.43 16.76 -21.61
C LYS A 88 -26.32 16.68 -20.07
N PRO A 89 -26.37 15.49 -19.44
CA PRO A 89 -26.27 15.36 -17.98
C PRO A 89 -24.82 15.53 -17.50
N TYR A 90 -24.68 16.13 -16.31
CA TYR A 90 -23.43 16.27 -15.56
C TYR A 90 -23.44 15.27 -14.38
N THR A 91 -22.38 14.47 -14.23
CA THR A 91 -22.25 13.41 -13.23
C THR A 91 -21.44 13.87 -12.01
N ARG A 92 -21.99 13.69 -10.80
CA ARG A 92 -21.16 13.55 -9.59
C ARG A 92 -21.86 12.67 -8.56
N HIS A 93 -21.21 11.55 -8.24
CA HIS A 93 -21.64 10.53 -7.28
C HIS A 93 -21.37 10.99 -5.84
N GLU A 94 -22.41 10.98 -4.99
CA GLU A 94 -22.27 10.80 -3.55
C GLU A 94 -23.42 9.87 -3.07
N GLU A 95 -23.05 8.70 -2.53
CA GLU A 95 -23.97 7.68 -2.02
C GLU A 95 -24.56 8.11 -0.67
N ILE A 96 -25.89 8.20 -0.57
CA ILE A 96 -26.59 8.35 0.71
C ILE A 96 -27.43 7.08 0.96
N ASN A 97 -27.03 6.32 1.97
CA ASN A 97 -27.77 5.17 2.51
C ASN A 97 -29.07 5.65 3.19
N LEU A 98 -30.23 5.29 2.64
CA LEU A 98 -31.53 5.46 3.30
C LEU A 98 -32.27 4.11 3.38
N THR A 99 -32.69 3.75 4.57
CA THR A 99 -33.64 2.67 4.88
C THR A 99 -35.07 3.16 4.59
N TYR A 100 -35.81 2.41 3.77
CA TYR A 100 -37.14 2.79 3.25
C TYR A 100 -38.31 2.19 4.06
N PRO A 101 -39.47 2.87 4.16
CA PRO A 101 -40.74 2.26 4.53
C PRO A 101 -41.60 1.89 3.29
N ASN A 102 -41.99 0.61 3.23
CA ASN A 102 -43.11 -0.03 2.51
C ASN A 102 -43.35 0.28 1.02
N ASP A 103 -42.71 -0.54 0.17
CA ASP A 103 -42.68 -0.53 -1.30
C ASP A 103 -43.95 -1.04 -2.04
N SER A 104 -45.12 -1.16 -1.39
CA SER A 104 -46.28 -1.82 -2.02
C SER A 104 -47.18 -0.90 -2.88
N GLU A 105 -47.07 0.42 -2.75
CA GLU A 105 -48.00 1.37 -3.39
C GLU A 105 -47.46 1.95 -4.71
N ILE A 106 -46.13 1.92 -4.93
CA ILE A 106 -45.47 2.54 -6.09
C ILE A 106 -45.65 1.73 -7.38
N VAL A 107 -45.76 0.40 -7.29
CA VAL A 107 -45.64 -0.51 -8.44
C VAL A 107 -46.99 -0.78 -9.14
N ARG A 108 -48.12 -0.38 -8.55
CA ARG A 108 -49.44 -0.80 -9.03
C ARG A 108 -49.96 -0.03 -10.27
N ASN A 109 -49.33 1.08 -10.65
CA ASN A 109 -49.85 1.99 -11.69
C ASN A 109 -48.93 2.22 -12.91
N VAL A 110 -47.87 1.44 -13.09
CA VAL A 110 -46.89 1.69 -14.18
C VAL A 110 -47.16 0.74 -15.35
N GLY A 111 -48.27 1.00 -16.05
CA GLY A 111 -48.75 0.19 -17.18
C GLY A 111 -47.96 0.37 -18.49
N ASP A 112 -47.33 1.51 -18.77
CA ASP A 112 -46.77 1.79 -20.11
C ASP A 112 -45.47 2.62 -20.14
N TYR A 113 -44.83 2.90 -18.99
CA TYR A 113 -43.63 3.75 -18.90
C TYR A 113 -42.30 2.96 -18.75
N GLN A 114 -42.26 1.76 -19.34
CA GLN A 114 -41.37 0.64 -18.97
C GLN A 114 -39.88 0.73 -19.33
N ASP A 115 -39.33 1.80 -19.93
CA ASP A 115 -37.88 1.83 -20.23
C ASP A 115 -37.14 2.96 -19.48
N ASN A 116 -37.70 4.17 -19.43
CA ASN A 116 -37.02 5.31 -18.81
C ASN A 116 -36.99 5.25 -17.27
N ILE A 117 -38.05 4.70 -16.65
CA ILE A 117 -38.09 4.48 -15.20
C ILE A 117 -37.11 3.37 -14.81
N TYR A 118 -36.98 2.33 -15.64
CA TYR A 118 -36.00 1.27 -15.42
C TYR A 118 -34.59 1.84 -15.50
N HIS A 119 -34.27 2.68 -16.51
CA HIS A 119 -32.96 3.33 -16.63
C HIS A 119 -32.61 4.27 -15.45
N ALA A 120 -33.59 4.99 -14.90
CA ALA A 120 -33.37 5.84 -13.72
C ALA A 120 -33.19 5.02 -12.43
N MET A 121 -33.97 3.95 -12.24
CA MET A 121 -33.80 3.01 -11.12
C MET A 121 -32.48 2.25 -11.22
N ILE A 122 -32.01 1.99 -12.45
CA ILE A 122 -30.72 1.40 -12.79
C ILE A 122 -29.55 2.26 -12.29
N GLU A 123 -29.66 3.59 -12.36
CA GLU A 123 -28.58 4.49 -11.92
C GLU A 123 -28.54 4.72 -10.40
N TYR A 124 -29.63 4.47 -9.67
CA TYR A 124 -29.79 4.97 -8.30
C TYR A 124 -29.63 3.93 -7.17
N ASN A 125 -29.88 2.62 -7.37
CA ASN A 125 -29.73 1.63 -6.28
C ASN A 125 -29.69 0.16 -6.74
N CYS A 126 -28.64 -0.58 -6.40
CA CYS A 126 -28.48 -2.02 -6.67
C CYS A 126 -29.57 -2.91 -6.03
N LYS A 127 -30.18 -2.51 -4.91
CA LYS A 127 -31.26 -3.29 -4.23
C LYS A 127 -32.58 -3.29 -4.99
N ASN A 128 -32.88 -2.23 -5.74
CA ASN A 128 -34.10 -2.14 -6.55
C ASN A 128 -34.08 -3.14 -7.72
N TYR A 129 -32.90 -3.59 -8.14
CA TYR A 129 -32.73 -4.53 -9.23
C TYR A 129 -33.12 -5.97 -8.88
N ALA A 130 -32.85 -6.44 -7.66
CA ALA A 130 -33.27 -7.78 -7.24
C ALA A 130 -34.78 -7.94 -7.38
N TYR A 131 -35.52 -6.91 -6.97
CA TYR A 131 -36.97 -6.83 -7.10
C TYR A 131 -37.45 -6.78 -8.56
N ILE A 132 -36.80 -5.96 -9.39
CA ILE A 132 -37.13 -5.85 -10.82
C ILE A 132 -36.91 -7.20 -11.54
N TYR A 133 -35.79 -7.89 -11.25
CA TYR A 133 -35.47 -9.18 -11.87
C TYR A 133 -36.40 -10.30 -11.38
N GLU A 134 -36.77 -10.31 -10.10
CA GLU A 134 -37.75 -11.27 -9.55
C GLU A 134 -39.14 -11.12 -10.17
N LYS A 135 -39.53 -9.89 -10.53
CA LYS A 135 -40.82 -9.55 -11.15
C LYS A 135 -40.84 -9.69 -12.68
N HIS A 136 -39.69 -9.50 -13.35
CA HIS A 136 -39.55 -9.57 -14.81
C HIS A 136 -38.51 -10.64 -15.17
N ARG A 137 -38.96 -11.90 -15.30
CA ARG A 137 -38.12 -13.09 -15.50
C ARG A 137 -37.45 -13.17 -16.89
N ASP A 138 -37.75 -12.24 -17.76
CA ASP A 138 -37.48 -12.28 -19.21
C ASP A 138 -36.70 -11.02 -19.65
N LEU A 139 -35.75 -10.61 -18.80
CA LEU A 139 -34.72 -9.66 -19.19
C LEU A 139 -33.82 -10.30 -20.26
N GLY A 140 -33.85 -9.77 -21.48
CA GLY A 140 -33.00 -10.24 -22.57
C GLY A 140 -31.51 -10.16 -22.23
N GLU A 141 -30.71 -11.04 -22.85
CA GLU A 141 -29.28 -11.23 -22.57
C GLU A 141 -28.45 -9.94 -22.54
N LYS A 142 -28.75 -8.99 -23.45
CA LYS A 142 -28.08 -7.68 -23.48
C LYS A 142 -28.28 -6.87 -22.19
N ARG A 143 -29.52 -6.80 -21.68
CA ARG A 143 -29.86 -6.07 -20.45
C ARG A 143 -29.23 -6.74 -19.23
N LEU A 144 -29.22 -8.08 -19.22
CA LEU A 144 -28.58 -8.86 -18.16
C LEU A 144 -27.05 -8.63 -18.15
N ASN A 145 -26.40 -8.58 -19.31
CA ASN A 145 -24.98 -8.28 -19.44
C ASN A 145 -24.61 -6.86 -18.98
N GLU A 146 -25.44 -5.86 -19.29
CA GLU A 146 -25.27 -4.48 -18.81
C GLU A 146 -25.44 -4.39 -17.29
N LEU A 147 -26.40 -5.15 -16.74
CA LEU A 147 -26.68 -5.22 -15.30
C LEU A 147 -25.52 -5.82 -14.52
N ILE A 148 -25.01 -6.98 -14.95
CA ILE A 148 -23.87 -7.64 -14.30
C ILE A 148 -22.60 -6.79 -14.39
N GLN A 149 -22.45 -6.00 -15.45
CA GLN A 149 -21.33 -5.08 -15.60
C GLN A 149 -21.35 -3.93 -14.59
N LYS A 150 -22.54 -3.46 -14.19
CA LYS A 150 -22.69 -2.39 -13.19
C LYS A 150 -22.70 -2.91 -11.75
N CYS A 151 -23.31 -4.07 -11.51
CA CYS A 151 -23.43 -4.67 -10.18
C CYS A 151 -23.19 -6.19 -10.26
N PRO A 152 -21.93 -6.65 -10.20
CA PRO A 152 -21.59 -8.07 -10.33
C PRO A 152 -22.25 -8.97 -9.28
N GLU A 153 -22.53 -8.48 -8.07
CA GLU A 153 -23.11 -9.26 -6.95
C GLU A 153 -24.55 -9.73 -7.24
N MET A 154 -25.19 -9.14 -8.26
CA MET A 154 -26.54 -9.50 -8.69
C MET A 154 -26.62 -10.84 -9.40
N PHE A 155 -25.48 -11.42 -9.81
CA PHE A 155 -25.44 -12.70 -10.52
C PHE A 155 -26.16 -13.83 -9.75
N LYS A 156 -26.18 -13.76 -8.42
CA LYS A 156 -26.91 -14.70 -7.54
C LYS A 156 -28.42 -14.80 -7.80
N HIS A 157 -29.01 -13.78 -8.42
CA HIS A 157 -30.44 -13.73 -8.76
C HIS A 157 -30.72 -14.15 -10.21
N VAL A 158 -29.68 -14.43 -11.01
CA VAL A 158 -29.84 -14.82 -12.41
C VAL A 158 -30.48 -16.20 -12.50
N PRO A 159 -31.64 -16.34 -13.19
CA PRO A 159 -32.27 -17.63 -13.37
C PRO A 159 -31.35 -18.63 -14.05
N LYS A 160 -31.39 -19.89 -13.60
CA LYS A 160 -30.58 -21.00 -14.14
C LYS A 160 -30.72 -21.17 -15.66
N ASN A 161 -31.90 -20.93 -16.21
CA ASN A 161 -32.20 -21.00 -17.65
C ASN A 161 -31.72 -19.79 -18.45
N SER A 162 -31.35 -18.69 -17.79
CA SER A 162 -30.84 -17.46 -18.43
C SER A 162 -29.32 -17.35 -18.40
N GLN A 163 -28.63 -18.30 -17.75
CA GLN A 163 -27.17 -18.35 -17.76
C GLN A 163 -26.64 -18.80 -19.12
N THR A 164 -25.70 -18.04 -19.67
CA THR A 164 -24.91 -18.38 -20.87
C THR A 164 -23.43 -18.42 -20.49
N GLN A 165 -22.60 -19.12 -21.29
CA GLN A 165 -21.16 -19.22 -21.00
C GLN A 165 -20.50 -17.84 -20.92
N GLU A 166 -20.85 -16.93 -21.85
CA GLU A 166 -20.32 -15.58 -21.90
C GLU A 166 -20.68 -14.78 -20.64
N LEU A 167 -21.95 -14.85 -20.22
CA LEU A 167 -22.42 -14.17 -19.01
C LEU A 167 -21.72 -14.70 -17.76
N CYS A 168 -21.61 -16.03 -17.61
CA CYS A 168 -20.93 -16.66 -16.48
C CYS A 168 -19.45 -16.25 -16.41
N ASN A 169 -18.74 -16.30 -17.54
CA ASN A 169 -17.34 -15.88 -17.62
C ASN A 169 -17.19 -14.42 -17.20
N LYS A 170 -18.05 -13.53 -17.71
CA LYS A 170 -18.03 -12.10 -17.39
C LYS A 170 -18.32 -11.85 -15.90
N ALA A 171 -19.34 -12.52 -15.35
CA ALA A 171 -19.73 -12.37 -13.95
C ALA A 171 -18.62 -12.80 -12.98
N VAL A 172 -17.96 -13.93 -13.25
CA VAL A 172 -16.87 -14.45 -12.42
C VAL A 172 -15.62 -13.58 -12.54
N LYS A 173 -15.29 -13.11 -13.75
CA LYS A 173 -14.16 -12.20 -13.97
C LYS A 173 -14.34 -10.86 -13.25
N LEU A 174 -15.57 -10.36 -13.17
CA LEU A 174 -15.88 -9.12 -12.45
C LEU A 174 -15.88 -9.31 -10.92
N HIS A 175 -16.35 -10.46 -10.45
CA HIS A 175 -16.37 -10.78 -9.02
C HIS A 175 -16.28 -12.30 -8.80
N GLY A 176 -15.13 -12.77 -8.31
CA GLY A 176 -14.81 -14.19 -8.24
C GLY A 176 -15.80 -15.05 -7.46
N ASP A 177 -16.41 -14.49 -6.40
CA ASP A 177 -17.43 -15.19 -5.60
C ASP A 177 -18.69 -15.59 -6.39
N ASN A 178 -18.89 -15.07 -7.60
CA ASN A 178 -20.01 -15.46 -8.44
C ASN A 178 -19.93 -16.91 -8.91
N ILE A 179 -18.75 -17.56 -8.82
CA ILE A 179 -18.56 -18.97 -9.18
C ILE A 179 -19.53 -19.90 -8.42
N LYS A 180 -19.90 -19.55 -7.18
CA LYS A 180 -20.86 -20.31 -6.36
C LYS A 180 -22.29 -20.35 -6.91
N TYR A 181 -22.60 -19.47 -7.86
CA TYR A 181 -23.91 -19.37 -8.50
C TYR A 181 -23.90 -19.83 -9.97
N VAL A 182 -22.73 -20.12 -10.52
CA VAL A 182 -22.59 -20.63 -11.89
C VAL A 182 -23.06 -22.08 -11.93
N LEU A 183 -23.88 -22.43 -12.92
CA LEU A 183 -24.25 -23.83 -13.13
C LEU A 183 -23.01 -24.68 -13.49
N PRO A 184 -22.89 -25.92 -12.99
CA PRO A 184 -21.72 -26.76 -13.25
C PRO A 184 -21.33 -26.88 -14.74
N LYS A 185 -22.33 -26.97 -15.64
CA LYS A 185 -22.12 -27.05 -17.09
C LYS A 185 -21.47 -25.82 -17.74
N TYR A 186 -21.41 -24.68 -17.03
CA TYR A 186 -20.77 -23.44 -17.49
C TYR A 186 -19.48 -23.13 -16.73
N VAL A 187 -19.09 -23.97 -15.77
CA VAL A 187 -17.80 -23.82 -15.10
C VAL A 187 -16.73 -24.41 -16.01
N THR A 188 -15.77 -23.59 -16.41
CA THR A 188 -14.69 -24.00 -17.32
C THR A 188 -13.36 -24.09 -16.60
N TYR A 189 -12.44 -24.85 -17.18
CA TYR A 189 -11.06 -24.95 -16.72
C TYR A 189 -10.39 -23.57 -16.53
N ASP A 190 -10.51 -22.68 -17.53
CA ASP A 190 -9.89 -21.36 -17.47
C ASP A 190 -10.45 -20.51 -16.31
N MET A 191 -11.76 -20.58 -16.05
CA MET A 191 -12.36 -19.90 -14.90
C MET A 191 -11.76 -20.39 -13.57
N CYS A 192 -11.67 -21.72 -13.40
CA CYS A 192 -11.12 -22.31 -12.19
C CYS A 192 -9.64 -21.95 -12.00
N ARG A 193 -8.85 -21.99 -13.08
CA ARG A 193 -7.43 -21.60 -13.04
C ARG A 193 -7.26 -20.15 -12.60
N ASP A 194 -7.94 -19.23 -13.28
CA ASP A 194 -7.79 -17.80 -13.04
C ASP A 194 -8.24 -17.42 -11.60
N LEU A 195 -9.31 -18.06 -11.11
CA LEU A 195 -9.77 -17.91 -9.73
C LEU A 195 -8.75 -18.39 -8.70
N LEU A 196 -8.20 -19.60 -8.90
CA LEU A 196 -7.25 -20.19 -7.96
C LEU A 196 -5.89 -19.48 -7.94
N MET A 197 -5.51 -18.84 -9.05
CA MET A 197 -4.36 -17.94 -9.09
C MET A 197 -4.59 -16.65 -8.29
N THR A 198 -5.85 -16.28 -8.04
CA THR A 198 -6.22 -15.05 -7.31
C THR A 198 -6.51 -15.33 -5.84
N GLU A 199 -7.47 -16.20 -5.53
CA GLU A 199 -7.81 -16.58 -4.16
C GLU A 199 -8.03 -18.09 -4.01
N ARG A 200 -7.46 -18.60 -2.94
CA ARG A 200 -7.38 -20.02 -2.60
C ARG A 200 -8.72 -20.64 -2.17
N LYS A 201 -9.67 -19.81 -1.73
CA LYS A 201 -10.99 -20.21 -1.22
C LYS A 201 -11.92 -20.80 -2.29
N TYR A 202 -11.55 -20.71 -3.57
CA TYR A 202 -12.41 -21.16 -4.67
C TYR A 202 -12.27 -22.64 -5.02
N ILE A 203 -11.37 -23.37 -4.36
CA ILE A 203 -11.12 -24.80 -4.63
C ILE A 203 -12.39 -25.65 -4.49
N ASP A 204 -13.26 -25.30 -3.54
CA ASP A 204 -14.52 -26.01 -3.27
C ASP A 204 -15.54 -25.90 -4.42
N TYR A 205 -15.33 -24.96 -5.35
CA TYR A 205 -16.20 -24.75 -6.52
C TYR A 205 -15.60 -25.32 -7.81
N VAL A 206 -14.45 -25.99 -7.73
CA VAL A 206 -13.83 -26.63 -8.88
C VAL A 206 -14.54 -27.97 -9.16
N PRO A 207 -15.05 -28.19 -10.39
CA PRO A 207 -15.61 -29.46 -10.79
C PRO A 207 -14.62 -30.62 -10.58
N HIS A 208 -15.13 -31.80 -10.20
CA HIS A 208 -14.32 -33.00 -9.99
C HIS A 208 -13.45 -33.37 -11.20
N GLU A 209 -13.86 -33.02 -12.42
CA GLU A 209 -13.08 -33.26 -13.64
C GLU A 209 -11.82 -32.39 -13.76
N TYR A 210 -11.74 -31.28 -13.04
CA TYR A 210 -10.58 -30.36 -13.08
C TYR A 210 -9.77 -30.35 -11.79
N ILE A 211 -10.26 -30.96 -10.71
CA ILE A 211 -9.67 -30.82 -9.38
C ILE A 211 -8.21 -31.26 -9.33
N ASP A 212 -7.86 -32.39 -9.96
CA ASP A 212 -6.50 -32.92 -9.94
C ASP A 212 -5.51 -32.00 -10.65
N THR A 213 -5.85 -31.55 -11.88
CA THR A 213 -5.01 -30.61 -12.65
C THR A 213 -4.89 -29.27 -11.94
N MET A 214 -5.96 -28.81 -11.27
CA MET A 214 -5.93 -27.57 -10.50
C MET A 214 -5.01 -27.70 -9.29
N LEU A 215 -5.05 -28.81 -8.54
CA LEU A 215 -4.14 -29.05 -7.41
C LEU A 215 -2.68 -29.10 -7.88
N GLU A 216 -2.42 -29.67 -9.06
CA GLU A 216 -1.07 -29.72 -9.63
C GLU A 216 -0.52 -28.34 -9.93
N ILE A 217 -1.25 -27.52 -10.69
CA ILE A 217 -0.88 -26.12 -10.95
C ILE A 217 -0.64 -25.37 -9.64
N TYR A 218 -1.50 -25.62 -8.66
CA TYR A 218 -1.48 -24.92 -7.41
C TYR A 218 -0.27 -25.27 -6.53
N VAL A 219 0.16 -26.54 -6.52
CA VAL A 219 1.40 -26.91 -5.83
C VAL A 219 2.62 -26.39 -6.60
N LEU A 220 2.65 -26.54 -7.93
CA LEU A 220 3.85 -26.29 -8.74
C LEU A 220 4.10 -24.82 -9.08
N GLN A 221 3.07 -23.97 -9.09
CA GLN A 221 3.20 -22.57 -9.52
C GLN A 221 3.06 -21.56 -8.38
N SER A 222 2.68 -21.97 -7.17
CA SER A 222 2.28 -20.97 -6.18
C SER A 222 3.45 -20.24 -5.53
N ASN A 223 3.30 -18.92 -5.43
CA ASN A 223 4.15 -18.01 -4.66
C ASN A 223 3.60 -17.85 -3.22
N GLY A 224 3.67 -18.89 -2.41
CA GLY A 224 3.92 -18.70 -0.96
C GLY A 224 2.81 -18.73 0.09
N SER A 225 1.59 -19.27 -0.10
CA SER A 225 0.67 -19.46 1.06
C SER A 225 -0.38 -20.58 0.95
N PHE A 226 -0.04 -21.83 1.29
CA PHE A 226 -1.00 -22.93 1.37
C PHE A 226 -1.86 -22.85 2.63
N ASN A 227 -3.17 -23.08 2.50
CA ASN A 227 -4.06 -23.19 3.66
C ASN A 227 -3.89 -24.58 4.32
N LEU A 228 -4.23 -24.72 5.60
CA LEU A 228 -4.11 -25.94 6.39
C LEU A 228 -4.81 -27.14 5.73
N ASP A 229 -6.00 -26.95 5.17
CA ASP A 229 -6.76 -28.04 4.52
C ASP A 229 -6.02 -28.62 3.30
N MET A 230 -5.22 -27.79 2.62
CA MET A 230 -4.42 -28.23 1.48
C MET A 230 -3.12 -28.90 1.91
N LEU A 231 -2.51 -28.46 3.02
CA LEU A 231 -1.37 -29.15 3.61
C LEU A 231 -1.75 -30.57 4.06
N ASP A 232 -3.02 -30.79 4.41
CA ASP A 232 -3.57 -32.11 4.75
C ASP A 232 -4.10 -32.89 3.53
N ASN A 233 -4.06 -32.31 2.32
CA ASN A 233 -4.54 -32.97 1.11
C ASN A 233 -3.49 -33.97 0.56
N LYS A 234 -3.84 -35.26 0.56
CA LYS A 234 -2.97 -36.36 0.10
C LYS A 234 -2.48 -36.19 -1.35
N LYS A 235 -3.29 -35.62 -2.23
CA LYS A 235 -2.92 -35.42 -3.64
C LYS A 235 -1.92 -34.28 -3.80
N CYS A 236 -2.11 -33.18 -3.07
CA CYS A 236 -1.12 -32.09 -3.02
C CYS A 236 0.23 -32.59 -2.51
N LEU A 237 0.22 -33.43 -1.48
CA LEU A 237 1.41 -34.10 -0.96
C LEU A 237 2.10 -34.95 -2.03
N GLU A 238 1.35 -35.80 -2.73
CA GLU A 238 1.86 -36.64 -3.82
C GLU A 238 2.49 -35.80 -4.96
N ILE A 239 1.85 -34.69 -5.34
CA ILE A 239 2.37 -33.77 -6.37
C ILE A 239 3.67 -33.13 -5.91
N ALA A 240 3.71 -32.58 -4.69
CA ALA A 240 4.90 -31.96 -4.13
C ALA A 240 6.07 -32.96 -4.04
N LEU A 241 5.75 -34.21 -3.67
CA LEU A 241 6.69 -35.32 -3.54
C LEU A 241 7.31 -35.77 -4.86
N THR A 242 6.52 -35.77 -5.93
CA THR A 242 6.97 -36.16 -7.26
C THR A 242 7.73 -35.05 -8.00
N ASN A 243 7.63 -33.81 -7.50
CA ASN A 243 8.20 -32.62 -8.13
C ASN A 243 9.10 -31.83 -7.17
N THR A 244 9.99 -32.51 -6.43
CA THR A 244 10.83 -31.87 -5.41
C THR A 244 11.84 -30.87 -5.94
N ASP A 245 12.11 -30.88 -7.25
CA ASP A 245 12.99 -29.92 -7.91
C ASP A 245 12.25 -28.61 -8.29
N ASN A 246 10.91 -28.60 -8.13
CA ASN A 246 10.09 -27.43 -8.40
C ASN A 246 9.99 -26.55 -7.13
N ILE A 247 10.19 -25.24 -7.31
CA ILE A 247 10.16 -24.24 -6.24
C ILE A 247 8.82 -24.23 -5.49
N GLY A 248 7.69 -24.34 -6.20
CA GLY A 248 6.36 -24.40 -5.59
C GLY A 248 6.17 -25.62 -4.70
N SER A 249 6.65 -26.79 -5.13
CA SER A 249 6.67 -28.00 -4.30
C SER A 249 7.52 -27.83 -3.05
N LEU A 250 8.72 -27.23 -3.18
CA LEU A 250 9.59 -26.98 -2.03
C LEU A 250 8.94 -26.01 -1.04
N GLN A 251 8.28 -24.95 -1.52
CA GLN A 251 7.49 -24.05 -0.68
C GLN A 251 6.32 -24.77 0.01
N PHE A 252 5.65 -25.70 -0.69
CA PHE A 252 4.59 -26.52 -0.10
C PHE A 252 5.11 -27.38 1.04
N LEU A 253 6.20 -28.11 0.80
CA LEU A 253 6.86 -28.97 1.78
C LEU A 253 7.41 -28.17 2.97
N SER A 254 7.96 -26.99 2.69
CA SER A 254 8.43 -26.06 3.71
C SER A 254 7.30 -25.62 4.65
N GLN A 255 6.16 -25.22 4.10
CA GLN A 255 4.99 -24.86 4.91
C GLN A 255 4.47 -26.07 5.68
N LEU A 256 4.37 -27.24 5.05
CA LEU A 256 3.98 -28.47 5.74
C LEU A 256 4.88 -28.76 6.95
N ALA A 257 6.21 -28.69 6.76
CA ALA A 257 7.21 -28.86 7.80
C ALA A 257 7.09 -27.81 8.92
N CYS A 258 6.68 -26.58 8.58
CA CYS A 258 6.48 -25.51 9.56
C CYS A 258 5.23 -25.70 10.43
N TRP A 259 4.10 -26.06 9.82
CA TRP A 259 2.80 -26.10 10.48
C TRP A 259 2.47 -27.46 11.10
N ARG A 260 3.02 -28.56 10.53
CA ARG A 260 2.72 -29.95 10.91
C ARG A 260 3.98 -30.85 10.92
N PRO A 261 5.03 -30.50 11.69
CA PRO A 261 6.26 -31.30 11.75
C PRO A 261 6.05 -32.71 12.37
N ASP A 262 4.94 -32.90 13.09
CA ASP A 262 4.56 -34.08 13.86
C ASP A 262 3.73 -35.11 13.09
N LYS A 263 3.25 -34.79 11.88
CA LYS A 263 2.40 -35.69 11.11
C LYS A 263 3.22 -36.69 10.29
N ASP A 264 2.73 -37.93 10.19
CA ASP A 264 3.24 -39.06 9.39
C ASP A 264 3.43 -38.78 7.88
N HIS A 265 3.14 -37.55 7.42
CA HIS A 265 3.24 -37.16 6.02
C HIS A 265 4.66 -36.78 5.59
N MET A 266 5.53 -36.37 6.53
CA MET A 266 6.93 -36.06 6.20
C MET A 266 7.82 -37.31 6.32
N THR A 267 8.21 -37.86 5.19
CA THR A 267 9.16 -38.98 5.13
C THR A 267 10.60 -38.50 5.28
N ASP A 268 11.50 -39.44 5.50
CA ASP A 268 12.93 -39.22 5.60
C ASP A 268 13.51 -38.54 4.36
N ASP A 269 13.11 -39.02 3.18
CA ASP A 269 13.50 -38.47 1.88
C ASP A 269 13.03 -37.01 1.73
N MET A 270 11.83 -36.67 2.22
CA MET A 270 11.30 -35.31 2.15
C MET A 270 12.11 -34.33 3.00
N TRP A 271 12.43 -34.73 4.23
CA TRP A 271 13.24 -33.92 5.12
C TRP A 271 14.63 -33.68 4.55
N LEU A 272 15.25 -34.70 3.96
CA LEU A 272 16.54 -34.58 3.29
C LEU A 272 16.45 -33.68 2.06
N LYS A 273 15.47 -33.86 1.17
CA LYS A 273 15.33 -33.01 -0.02
C LYS A 273 14.99 -31.56 0.30
N LEU A 274 14.15 -31.31 1.30
CA LEU A 274 13.84 -29.95 1.75
C LEU A 274 15.09 -29.30 2.35
N PHE A 275 15.88 -30.07 3.11
CA PHE A 275 17.15 -29.60 3.64
C PHE A 275 18.20 -29.39 2.55
N GLU A 276 18.20 -30.20 1.50
CA GLU A 276 19.10 -30.03 0.36
C GLU A 276 18.76 -28.75 -0.42
N ASN A 277 17.49 -28.51 -0.72
CA ASN A 277 17.12 -27.44 -1.64
C ASN A 277 16.81 -26.10 -0.96
N GLU A 278 16.28 -26.11 0.26
CA GLU A 278 15.78 -24.92 0.97
C GLU A 278 16.10 -24.97 2.49
N PRO A 279 17.38 -25.18 2.89
CA PRO A 279 17.74 -25.40 4.28
C PRO A 279 17.45 -24.20 5.21
N GLU A 280 17.36 -22.98 4.67
CA GLU A 280 16.97 -21.78 5.41
C GLU A 280 15.51 -21.75 5.85
N THR A 281 14.65 -22.51 5.17
CA THR A 281 13.21 -22.52 5.42
C THR A 281 12.83 -23.46 6.55
N ILE A 282 13.67 -24.47 6.81
CA ILE A 282 13.49 -25.38 7.93
C ILE A 282 14.04 -24.72 9.20
N SER A 283 13.14 -24.27 10.06
CA SER A 283 13.57 -23.88 11.41
C SER A 283 14.18 -25.10 12.13
N ASN A 284 15.31 -24.92 12.80
CA ASN A 284 15.91 -25.99 13.61
C ASN A 284 14.96 -26.56 14.68
N LYS A 285 13.91 -25.83 15.05
CA LYS A 285 12.87 -26.34 15.94
C LYS A 285 12.06 -27.47 15.29
N ASN A 286 11.79 -27.38 14.00
CA ASN A 286 10.91 -28.30 13.27
C ASN A 286 11.66 -29.41 12.55
N PHE A 287 12.98 -29.27 12.36
CA PHE A 287 13.80 -30.34 11.79
C PHE A 287 13.83 -31.56 12.73
N PRO A 288 13.63 -32.80 12.25
CA PRO A 288 13.64 -33.98 13.11
C PRO A 288 14.99 -34.22 13.78
N GLU A 289 14.98 -34.61 15.06
CA GLU A 289 16.20 -34.85 15.87
C GLU A 289 17.20 -35.81 15.21
N LYS A 290 16.71 -36.85 14.50
CA LYS A 290 17.58 -37.82 13.81
C LYS A 290 18.45 -37.20 12.69
N TYR A 291 18.05 -36.05 12.13
CA TYR A 291 18.81 -35.34 11.11
C TYR A 291 19.64 -34.19 11.65
N LYS A 292 19.55 -33.90 12.95
CA LYS A 292 20.33 -32.88 13.65
C LYS A 292 21.77 -33.33 13.88
N THR A 293 22.42 -33.83 12.84
CA THR A 293 23.79 -34.32 12.87
C THR A 293 24.75 -33.17 12.56
N ARG A 294 25.98 -33.30 13.07
CA ARG A 294 27.06 -32.34 12.76
C ARG A 294 27.28 -32.22 11.24
N GLU A 295 27.22 -33.33 10.52
CA GLU A 295 27.45 -33.39 9.08
C GLU A 295 26.40 -32.57 8.31
N ASN A 296 25.12 -32.77 8.60
CA ASN A 296 24.03 -32.02 7.97
C ASN A 296 24.19 -30.51 8.25
N TYR A 297 24.48 -30.12 9.49
CA TYR A 297 24.69 -28.71 9.80
C TYR A 297 25.88 -28.08 9.09
N CYS A 298 26.98 -28.82 8.92
CA CYS A 298 28.10 -28.35 8.12
C CYS A 298 27.68 -28.13 6.66
N ASP A 299 26.90 -29.03 6.08
CA ASP A 299 26.39 -28.90 4.72
C ASP A 299 25.46 -27.69 4.56
N ALA A 300 24.52 -27.48 5.48
CA ALA A 300 23.68 -26.27 5.51
C ALA A 300 24.50 -24.98 5.59
N LEU A 301 25.53 -24.95 6.44
CA LEU A 301 26.42 -23.78 6.54
C LEU A 301 27.17 -23.52 5.23
N ASN A 302 27.65 -24.57 4.54
CA ASN A 302 28.26 -24.47 3.20
C ASN A 302 27.31 -23.86 2.17
N ARG A 303 26.01 -24.14 2.26
CA ARG A 303 24.98 -23.60 1.37
C ARG A 303 24.52 -22.18 1.75
N GLY A 304 25.05 -21.61 2.84
CA GLY A 304 24.82 -20.21 3.22
C GLY A 304 23.81 -19.99 4.35
N VAL A 305 23.31 -21.05 4.97
CA VAL A 305 22.45 -20.95 6.17
C VAL A 305 23.19 -20.22 7.30
N ARG A 306 22.46 -19.40 8.04
CA ARG A 306 23.01 -18.65 9.17
C ARG A 306 23.17 -19.53 10.40
N LEU A 307 24.25 -19.30 11.15
CA LEU A 307 24.54 -20.07 12.36
C LEU A 307 23.42 -19.95 13.42
N TYR A 308 22.68 -18.84 13.48
CA TYR A 308 21.56 -18.70 14.41
C TYR A 308 20.35 -19.60 14.06
N GLN A 309 20.27 -20.08 12.82
CA GLN A 309 19.18 -20.94 12.34
C GLN A 309 19.39 -22.41 12.71
N ILE A 310 20.60 -22.81 13.10
CA ILE A 310 20.96 -24.17 13.52
C ILE A 310 21.20 -24.24 15.04
N PRO A 311 21.24 -25.44 15.69
CA PRO A 311 21.52 -25.53 17.11
C PRO A 311 22.90 -24.95 17.42
N ARG A 312 22.97 -24.31 18.57
CA ARG A 312 24.22 -23.73 19.07
C ARG A 312 25.15 -24.84 19.55
N ILE A 313 26.08 -25.21 18.70
CA ILE A 313 27.16 -26.16 19.00
C ILE A 313 28.47 -25.39 18.84
N LYS A 314 29.26 -25.27 19.92
CA LYS A 314 30.52 -24.51 19.90
C LYS A 314 31.46 -24.97 18.78
N ASP A 315 31.50 -26.28 18.54
CA ASP A 315 32.33 -26.90 17.50
C ASP A 315 31.93 -26.50 16.07
N LEU A 316 30.70 -26.00 15.87
CA LEU A 316 30.24 -25.48 14.58
C LEU A 316 30.57 -24.01 14.36
N ASN A 317 30.84 -23.22 15.42
CA ASN A 317 31.16 -21.79 15.28
C ASN A 317 32.36 -21.58 14.35
N LYS A 318 33.45 -22.34 14.58
CA LYS A 318 34.65 -22.27 13.76
C LYS A 318 34.39 -22.65 12.31
N PHE A 319 33.64 -23.73 12.08
CA PHE A 319 33.26 -24.14 10.74
C PHE A 319 32.42 -23.06 10.04
N ALA A 320 31.36 -22.57 10.69
CA ALA A 320 30.46 -21.55 10.17
C ALA A 320 31.17 -20.25 9.76
N VAL A 321 32.12 -19.79 10.58
CA VAL A 321 32.93 -18.59 10.28
C VAL A 321 33.97 -18.88 9.20
N THR A 322 34.50 -20.11 9.12
CA THR A 322 35.44 -20.51 8.06
C THR A 322 34.78 -20.54 6.68
N VAL A 323 33.53 -20.96 6.59
CA VAL A 323 32.83 -21.09 5.30
C VAL A 323 32.60 -19.73 4.63
N ASN A 324 32.12 -18.72 5.36
CA ASN A 324 31.74 -17.44 4.74
C ASN A 324 32.16 -16.19 5.51
N GLY A 325 32.78 -16.31 6.69
CA GLY A 325 33.13 -15.20 7.59
C GLY A 325 31.91 -14.48 8.23
N LYS A 326 30.79 -14.39 7.51
CA LYS A 326 29.60 -13.60 7.86
C LYS A 326 28.90 -14.11 9.11
N ASN A 327 29.02 -15.40 9.42
CA ASN A 327 28.46 -16.04 10.62
C ASN A 327 29.11 -15.56 11.93
N ILE A 328 30.19 -14.77 11.90
CA ILE A 328 30.81 -14.25 13.13
C ILE A 328 29.84 -13.40 13.98
N SER A 329 28.88 -12.72 13.33
CA SER A 329 27.83 -11.94 14.02
C SER A 329 26.82 -12.81 14.77
N ASP A 330 26.73 -14.09 14.43
CA ASP A 330 25.78 -15.05 15.03
C ASP A 330 26.42 -15.82 16.20
N VAL A 331 27.74 -15.70 16.37
CA VAL A 331 28.48 -16.30 17.49
C VAL A 331 28.19 -15.52 18.77
N LYS A 332 27.89 -16.23 19.85
CA LYS A 332 27.70 -15.60 21.17
C LYS A 332 28.97 -14.88 21.61
N LYS A 333 28.81 -13.75 22.30
CA LYS A 333 29.93 -12.95 22.81
C LYS A 333 30.92 -13.77 23.64
N ASP A 334 30.44 -14.68 24.49
CA ASP A 334 31.29 -15.53 25.34
C ASP A 334 32.07 -16.61 24.58
N ASP A 335 31.66 -16.91 23.35
CA ASP A 335 32.28 -17.91 22.47
C ASP A 335 33.13 -17.27 21.35
N LEU A 336 33.21 -15.93 21.29
CA LEU A 336 34.07 -15.22 20.34
C LEU A 336 35.54 -15.35 20.78
N THR A 337 36.34 -16.01 19.96
CA THR A 337 37.78 -16.15 20.16
C THR A 337 38.56 -15.35 19.12
N ASN A 338 39.81 -14.98 19.45
CA ASN A 338 40.72 -14.33 18.51
C ASN A 338 40.88 -15.13 17.21
N GLU A 339 40.88 -16.46 17.30
CA GLU A 339 40.97 -17.34 16.14
C GLU A 339 39.78 -17.13 15.19
N LEU A 340 38.55 -17.04 15.71
CA LEU A 340 37.36 -16.79 14.88
C LEU A 340 37.40 -15.42 14.22
N ILE A 341 37.88 -14.40 14.94
CA ILE A 341 38.01 -13.04 14.41
C ILE A 341 39.02 -13.00 13.26
N GLU A 342 40.17 -13.68 13.40
CA GLU A 342 41.17 -13.77 12.33
C GLU A 342 40.66 -14.54 11.11
N ILE A 343 39.86 -15.60 11.31
CA ILE A 343 39.20 -16.30 10.20
C ILE A 343 38.22 -15.36 9.49
N ALA A 344 37.39 -14.63 10.24
CA ALA A 344 36.45 -13.67 9.65
C ALA A 344 37.18 -12.55 8.89
N LYS A 345 38.30 -12.05 9.42
CA LYS A 345 39.13 -11.03 8.76
C LYS A 345 39.67 -11.50 7.41
N LYS A 346 40.02 -12.78 7.28
CA LYS A 346 40.50 -13.38 6.02
C LYS A 346 39.38 -13.61 5.00
N ASN A 347 38.18 -13.89 5.47
CA ASN A 347 37.05 -14.31 4.63
C ASN A 347 36.09 -13.18 4.24
N LEU A 348 36.16 -12.02 4.92
CA LEU A 348 35.29 -10.88 4.68
C LEU A 348 36.03 -9.77 3.94
N SER A 349 35.29 -8.97 3.16
CA SER A 349 35.82 -7.68 2.71
C SER A 349 36.10 -6.77 3.91
N ASN A 350 37.02 -5.81 3.76
CA ASN A 350 37.32 -4.82 4.82
C ASN A 350 36.06 -4.09 5.31
N TYR A 351 35.15 -3.73 4.39
CA TYR A 351 33.86 -3.15 4.73
C TYR A 351 33.01 -4.07 5.61
N GLU A 352 32.84 -5.33 5.18
CA GLU A 352 32.02 -6.30 5.91
C GLU A 352 32.59 -6.66 7.28
N PHE A 353 33.92 -6.71 7.39
CA PHE A 353 34.62 -6.97 8.64
C PHE A 353 34.42 -5.82 9.62
N ILE A 354 34.72 -4.58 9.21
CA ILE A 354 34.58 -3.38 10.05
C ILE A 354 33.13 -3.20 10.52
N SER A 355 32.17 -3.33 9.60
CA SER A 355 30.74 -3.23 9.93
C SER A 355 30.32 -4.25 11.00
N ARG A 356 30.83 -5.48 10.93
CA ARG A 356 30.52 -6.54 11.89
C ARG A 356 31.21 -6.35 13.23
N MET A 357 32.50 -6.03 13.23
CA MET A 357 33.25 -5.76 14.47
C MET A 357 32.65 -4.57 15.22
N THR A 358 32.23 -3.53 14.50
CA THR A 358 31.51 -2.38 15.05
C THR A 358 30.20 -2.79 15.74
N ARG A 359 29.37 -3.62 15.09
CA ARG A 359 28.12 -4.14 15.69
C ARG A 359 28.36 -5.01 16.93
N LEU A 360 29.50 -5.70 16.98
CA LEU A 360 29.90 -6.52 18.12
C LEU A 360 30.60 -5.71 19.24
N GLY A 361 30.91 -4.42 18.99
CA GLY A 361 31.67 -3.57 19.90
C GLY A 361 33.13 -3.99 20.05
N LEU A 362 33.69 -4.69 19.05
CA LEU A 362 35.06 -5.23 19.04
C LEU A 362 36.03 -4.30 18.30
N TYR A 363 36.10 -3.05 18.74
CA TYR A 363 36.86 -2.00 18.07
C TYR A 363 38.37 -2.21 18.07
N ASP A 364 38.90 -2.94 19.05
CA ASP A 364 40.35 -3.19 19.19
C ASP A 364 40.92 -4.09 18.07
N TYR A 365 40.05 -4.76 17.30
CA TYR A 365 40.45 -5.59 16.15
C TYR A 365 40.45 -4.82 14.81
N ILE A 366 40.02 -3.56 14.82
CA ILE A 366 40.03 -2.69 13.66
C ILE A 366 41.22 -1.74 13.82
N THR A 367 42.18 -1.82 12.89
CA THR A 367 43.34 -0.93 12.91
C THR A 367 43.02 0.42 12.26
N ASP A 368 43.84 1.43 12.53
CA ASP A 368 43.67 2.76 11.92
C ASP A 368 43.78 2.68 10.39
N GLU A 369 44.67 1.84 9.85
CA GLU A 369 44.79 1.62 8.40
C GLU A 369 43.51 1.04 7.80
N MET A 370 42.83 0.15 8.54
CA MET A 370 41.55 -0.42 8.10
C MET A 370 40.46 0.66 8.05
N TYR A 371 40.39 1.56 9.03
CA TYR A 371 39.47 2.70 8.98
C TYR A 371 39.81 3.67 7.86
N GLU A 372 41.10 3.94 7.61
CA GLU A 372 41.51 4.78 6.49
C GLU A 372 41.08 4.19 5.14
N GLU A 373 41.29 2.88 4.93
CA GLU A 373 40.84 2.19 3.72
C GLU A 373 39.32 2.17 3.60
N TYR A 374 38.62 1.97 4.73
CA TYR A 374 37.17 1.99 4.81
C TYR A 374 36.58 3.32 4.35
N VAL A 375 37.12 4.44 4.85
CA VAL A 375 36.68 5.79 4.45
C VAL A 375 37.07 6.11 3.00
N LYS A 376 38.23 5.64 2.52
CA LYS A 376 38.62 5.82 1.11
C LYS A 376 37.63 5.15 0.15
N ASN A 377 37.20 3.94 0.48
CA ASN A 377 36.43 3.12 -0.45
C ASN A 377 34.91 3.29 -0.34
N ASN A 378 34.39 3.90 0.74
CA ASN A 378 32.95 4.00 0.99
C ASN A 378 32.49 5.45 1.20
N ASP A 379 31.24 5.74 0.85
CA ASP A 379 30.62 7.06 1.05
C ASP A 379 29.85 7.07 2.37
N ASP A 380 29.80 8.23 3.05
CA ASP A 380 29.01 8.44 4.27
C ASP A 380 29.22 7.37 5.36
N VAL A 381 30.47 7.21 5.82
CA VAL A 381 30.84 6.17 6.79
C VAL A 381 31.40 6.70 8.11
N LEU A 382 31.72 8.00 8.20
CA LEU A 382 32.30 8.60 9.41
C LEU A 382 31.43 8.35 10.66
N TRP A 383 30.10 8.33 10.52
CA TRP A 383 29.16 8.08 11.61
C TRP A 383 29.29 6.70 12.26
N SER A 384 29.90 5.74 11.55
CA SER A 384 30.07 4.36 12.02
C SER A 384 31.39 4.12 12.73
N ILE A 385 32.32 5.08 12.67
CA ILE A 385 33.66 4.97 13.28
C ILE A 385 33.59 5.52 14.71
N PRO A 386 34.12 4.79 15.71
CA PRO A 386 34.21 5.30 17.08
C PRO A 386 34.98 6.61 17.13
N GLU A 387 34.48 7.55 17.93
CA GLU A 387 35.07 8.89 18.03
C GLU A 387 36.56 8.84 18.40
N GLU A 388 36.97 7.92 19.28
CA GLU A 388 38.36 7.80 19.71
C GLU A 388 39.31 7.30 18.60
N ARG A 389 38.76 6.84 17.47
CA ARG A 389 39.51 6.36 16.30
C ARG A 389 39.43 7.31 15.10
N ILE A 390 38.64 8.37 15.17
CA ILE A 390 38.55 9.37 14.10
C ILE A 390 39.79 10.29 14.17
N THR A 391 40.78 10.02 13.32
CA THR A 391 41.98 10.85 13.20
C THR A 391 41.78 11.99 12.20
N LYS A 392 42.64 13.03 12.25
CA LYS A 392 42.64 14.11 11.25
C LYS A 392 42.72 13.56 9.82
N LYS A 393 43.55 12.54 9.60
CA LYS A 393 43.73 11.92 8.28
C LYS A 393 42.45 11.23 7.78
N ILE A 394 41.71 10.57 8.66
CA ILE A 394 40.40 9.98 8.33
C ILE A 394 39.39 11.09 7.97
N ILE A 395 39.36 12.18 8.73
CA ILE A 395 38.49 13.33 8.43
C ILE A 395 38.84 13.94 7.06
N ASP A 396 40.12 14.17 6.80
CA ASP A 396 40.58 14.76 5.54
C ASP A 396 40.15 13.89 4.34
N PHE A 397 40.32 12.56 4.41
CA PHE A 397 39.83 11.65 3.37
C PHE A 397 38.30 11.69 3.20
N ALA A 398 37.56 11.70 4.30
CA ALA A 398 36.10 11.70 4.25
C ALA A 398 35.55 12.98 3.61
N LEU A 399 36.09 14.14 4.00
CA LEU A 399 35.63 15.44 3.51
C LEU A 399 36.08 15.74 2.08
N ASP A 400 37.21 15.20 1.63
CA ASP A 400 37.61 15.28 0.22
C ASP A 400 36.65 14.50 -0.69
N LYS A 401 36.06 13.41 -0.19
CA LYS A 401 35.08 12.58 -0.93
C LYS A 401 33.66 13.14 -0.85
N ASP A 402 33.19 13.40 0.37
CA ASP A 402 31.86 13.95 0.65
C ASP A 402 31.93 14.94 1.83
N GLN A 403 31.81 16.22 1.49
CA GLN A 403 31.86 17.31 2.46
C GLN A 403 30.70 17.26 3.47
N ALA A 404 29.60 16.57 3.16
CA ALA A 404 28.44 16.49 4.04
C ALA A 404 28.71 15.65 5.30
N GLN A 405 29.77 14.84 5.30
CA GLN A 405 30.20 14.07 6.46
C GLN A 405 30.76 14.96 7.60
N ILE A 406 30.96 16.27 7.37
CA ILE A 406 31.34 17.22 8.43
C ILE A 406 30.39 17.18 9.63
N ARG A 407 29.11 16.81 9.41
CA ARG A 407 28.10 16.66 10.45
C ARG A 407 28.47 15.64 11.54
N TYR A 408 29.35 14.68 11.23
CA TYR A 408 29.80 13.64 12.14
C TYR A 408 31.13 13.99 12.84
N VAL A 409 31.77 15.09 12.45
CA VAL A 409 32.97 15.59 13.15
C VAL A 409 32.51 16.36 14.39
N ARG A 410 32.81 15.84 15.59
CA ARG A 410 32.31 16.42 16.84
C ARG A 410 32.94 17.76 17.20
N ASN A 411 34.23 17.92 16.92
CA ASN A 411 35.01 19.12 17.29
C ASN A 411 35.82 19.64 16.09
N PRO A 412 35.17 20.11 15.01
CA PRO A 412 35.88 20.64 13.86
C PRO A 412 36.57 21.96 14.22
N THR A 413 37.80 22.16 13.72
CA THR A 413 38.52 23.43 13.91
C THR A 413 37.97 24.51 12.98
N GLU A 414 38.08 25.78 13.38
CA GLU A 414 37.67 26.90 12.51
C GLU A 414 38.38 26.86 11.15
N GLU A 415 39.69 26.59 11.14
CA GLU A 415 40.49 26.45 9.92
C GLU A 415 39.94 25.37 8.99
N MET A 416 39.57 24.21 9.53
CA MET A 416 38.99 23.10 8.77
C MET A 416 37.65 23.52 8.13
N LEU A 417 36.78 24.17 8.89
CA LEU A 417 35.48 24.63 8.39
C LEU A 417 35.61 25.71 7.31
N VAL A 418 36.53 26.67 7.52
CA VAL A 418 36.82 27.71 6.52
C VAL A 418 37.36 27.08 5.23
N ASN A 419 38.28 26.13 5.32
CA ASN A 419 38.80 25.41 4.15
C ASN A 419 37.70 24.59 3.45
N LEU A 420 36.85 23.88 4.20
CA LEU A 420 35.71 23.12 3.68
C LEU A 420 34.75 24.01 2.87
N ILE A 421 34.32 25.12 3.46
CA ILE A 421 33.44 26.11 2.82
C ILE A 421 34.14 26.75 1.61
N SER A 422 35.45 26.94 1.69
CA SER A 422 36.21 27.48 0.57
C SER A 422 36.14 26.58 -0.66
N LYS A 423 36.19 25.26 -0.47
CA LYS A 423 36.05 24.29 -1.55
C LYS A 423 34.59 24.14 -2.01
N ASN A 424 33.64 24.09 -1.06
CA ASN A 424 32.22 23.89 -1.32
C ASN A 424 31.35 24.71 -0.34
N PRO A 425 30.82 25.87 -0.75
CA PRO A 425 30.00 26.71 0.11
C PRO A 425 28.71 26.04 0.60
N ARG A 426 28.16 25.08 -0.18
CA ARG A 426 26.93 24.36 0.22
C ARG A 426 27.14 23.46 1.43
N ALA A 427 28.36 23.01 1.70
CA ALA A 427 28.67 22.21 2.89
C ALA A 427 28.35 22.95 4.20
N PHE A 428 28.19 24.29 4.16
CA PHE A 428 27.76 25.09 5.29
C PHE A 428 26.45 24.61 5.93
N CYS A 429 25.50 24.08 5.16
CA CYS A 429 24.22 23.60 5.71
C CYS A 429 24.36 22.35 6.59
N GLU A 430 25.51 21.67 6.54
CA GLU A 430 25.80 20.45 7.29
C GLU A 430 26.58 20.74 8.59
N ILE A 431 26.99 21.99 8.81
CA ILE A 431 27.72 22.41 10.00
C ILE A 431 26.72 22.69 11.13
N ASP A 432 26.90 22.01 12.26
CA ASP A 432 26.14 22.31 13.47
C ASP A 432 26.36 23.78 13.88
N HIS A 433 25.25 24.50 14.12
CA HIS A 433 25.23 25.91 14.49
C HIS A 433 26.17 26.27 15.65
N LYS A 434 26.48 25.33 16.56
CA LYS A 434 27.41 25.57 17.67
C LYS A 434 28.86 25.80 17.23
N HIS A 435 29.25 25.26 16.06
CA HIS A 435 30.59 25.41 15.49
C HIS A 435 30.70 26.58 14.51
N VAL A 436 29.60 27.25 14.18
CA VAL A 436 29.61 28.40 13.27
C VAL A 436 30.16 29.63 13.99
N THR A 437 31.38 30.03 13.62
CA THR A 437 32.01 31.27 14.08
C THR A 437 31.72 32.43 13.11
N TYR A 438 32.12 33.64 13.47
CA TYR A 438 31.99 34.80 12.59
C TYR A 438 32.76 34.60 11.29
N ASN A 439 33.99 34.08 11.35
CA ASN A 439 34.85 33.85 10.19
C ASN A 439 34.26 32.79 9.24
N VAL A 440 33.76 31.69 9.80
CA VAL A 440 33.08 30.62 9.04
C VAL A 440 31.84 31.16 8.33
N ALA A 441 31.00 31.94 9.03
CA ALA A 441 29.81 32.55 8.44
C ALA A 441 30.16 33.61 7.38
N LEU A 442 31.18 34.44 7.61
CA LEU A 442 31.64 35.46 6.67
C LEU A 442 32.16 34.82 5.38
N GLU A 443 32.97 33.77 5.49
CA GLU A 443 33.53 33.06 4.34
C GLU A 443 32.41 32.39 3.52
N ALA A 444 31.45 31.74 4.18
CA ALA A 444 30.29 31.14 3.51
C ALA A 444 29.47 32.19 2.76
N PHE A 445 29.21 33.33 3.41
CA PHE A 445 28.42 34.43 2.84
C PHE A 445 29.06 35.02 1.58
N LYS A 446 30.37 35.28 1.64
CA LYS A 446 31.13 35.84 0.51
C LYS A 446 31.11 34.93 -0.71
N ARG A 447 31.06 33.61 -0.52
CA ARG A 447 31.10 32.65 -1.62
C ARG A 447 29.72 32.31 -2.18
N ASP A 448 28.73 32.17 -1.30
CA ASP A 448 27.36 31.87 -1.71
C ASP A 448 26.36 32.52 -0.75
N LYS A 449 25.68 33.56 -1.22
CA LYS A 449 24.66 34.29 -0.45
C LYS A 449 23.48 33.42 -0.03
N VAL A 450 23.23 32.28 -0.69
CA VAL A 450 22.18 31.31 -0.31
C VAL A 450 22.46 30.70 1.07
N THR A 451 23.73 30.64 1.50
CA THR A 451 24.13 30.14 2.83
C THR A 451 23.46 30.92 3.97
N LEU A 452 23.03 32.16 3.74
CA LEU A 452 22.26 32.99 4.67
C LEU A 452 20.98 32.29 5.18
N LEU A 453 20.38 31.41 4.39
CA LEU A 453 19.20 30.63 4.79
C LEU A 453 19.50 29.71 5.98
N TYR A 454 20.71 29.14 6.01
CA TYR A 454 21.19 28.14 6.96
C TYR A 454 22.00 28.75 8.12
N MET A 455 22.24 30.06 8.12
CA MET A 455 23.01 30.69 9.19
C MET A 455 22.26 30.72 10.54
N PRO A 456 22.98 30.58 11.66
CA PRO A 456 22.44 30.85 12.98
C PRO A 456 21.81 32.26 13.06
N PRO A 457 20.70 32.45 13.80
CA PRO A 457 19.96 33.72 13.84
C PRO A 457 20.82 34.96 14.13
N LYS A 458 21.87 34.81 14.97
CA LYS A 458 22.80 35.89 15.33
C LYS A 458 23.57 36.43 14.12
N TYR A 459 24.03 35.56 13.21
CA TYR A 459 24.77 35.98 12.02
C TYR A 459 23.84 36.31 10.86
N LYS A 460 22.72 35.58 10.74
CA LYS A 460 21.72 35.83 9.69
C LYS A 460 21.25 37.29 9.70
N ARG A 461 20.86 37.81 10.87
CA ARG A 461 20.46 39.22 11.02
C ARG A 461 21.57 40.20 10.62
N PHE A 462 22.81 39.91 11.01
CA PHE A 462 23.96 40.74 10.68
C PHE A 462 24.20 40.77 9.16
N PHE A 463 24.35 39.62 8.51
CA PHE A 463 24.67 39.54 7.08
C PHE A 463 23.52 39.97 6.17
N THR A 464 22.25 39.86 6.58
CA THR A 464 21.12 40.44 5.82
C THR A 464 21.27 41.97 5.64
N LEU A 465 21.80 42.68 6.64
CA LEU A 465 22.03 44.13 6.54
C LEU A 465 23.15 44.49 5.55
N PHE A 466 24.05 43.54 5.28
CA PHE A 466 25.20 43.72 4.39
C PHE A 466 25.04 42.99 3.05
N TYR A 467 23.82 42.56 2.71
CA TYR A 467 23.55 41.72 1.55
C TYR A 467 23.97 42.34 0.21
N ASP A 468 23.88 43.67 0.12
CA ASP A 468 24.24 44.42 -1.09
C ASP A 468 25.71 44.89 -1.10
N PHE A 469 26.46 44.67 -0.01
CA PHE A 469 27.83 45.18 0.16
C PHE A 469 28.93 44.14 -0.07
N TYR A 470 28.60 42.86 -0.02
CA TYR A 470 29.46 41.73 -0.39
C TYR A 470 28.82 41.00 -1.57
#